data_AF-A0AAD9R5E6-F1
#
_entry.id   AF-A0AAD9R5E6-F1
#
_cell.length_a   1.000
_cell.length_b   1.000
_cell.length_c   1.000
_cell.angle_alpha   90.00
_cell.angle_beta   90.00
_cell.angle_gamma   90.00
#
_symmetry.space_group_name_H-M   'P 1'
#
loop_
_entity.id
_entity.type
_entity.pdbx_description
1 polymer ?
#
loop_
_entity_poly.entity_id
_entity_poly.type
_entity_poly.pdbx_seq_one_letter_code
_entity_poly.pdbx_strand_id
1 'polypeptide(L)'
;MSRINLKIITTILINSRVKDDKNKWVYRVGYTWSTVVAAAGTRVAYDHRAYLWDDKVEIPGPTKHELKIKYVFIQGRNPGVEYHFFTANKSQVNADEVHWNTSAWELCSEDCAGGYQRRLVECVRKDDGSYVNEKICIKTQSKPMTKRPCNLKPCAAE
;
A
#
# COMPACT_ATOMS: atom_id res chain seq x y z
N MET A 1 2.92 -13.00 11.68
CA MET A 1 3.27 -11.85 10.81
C MET A 1 2.19 -10.82 10.99
N SER A 2 2.47 -9.87 11.88
CA SER A 2 1.55 -8.86 12.38
C SER A 2 1.14 -7.90 11.27
N ARG A 3 -0.14 -7.52 11.24
CA ARG A 3 -0.73 -6.66 10.20
C ARG A 3 -1.03 -5.29 10.79
N ILE A 4 -0.46 -4.24 10.22
CA ILE A 4 -0.51 -2.89 10.78
C ILE A 4 -1.40 -2.02 9.90
N ASN A 5 -2.72 -2.05 10.06
CA ASN A 5 -3.57 -1.03 9.46
C ASN A 5 -3.50 0.26 10.28
N LEU A 6 -2.42 1.03 10.13
CA LEU A 6 -2.34 2.33 10.77
C LEU A 6 -3.48 3.22 10.22
N LYS A 7 -4.05 4.06 11.08
CA LYS A 7 -4.88 5.20 10.69
C LYS A 7 -4.39 6.34 11.54
N ILE A 8 -3.47 7.12 10.99
CA ILE A 8 -3.06 8.38 11.60
C ILE A 8 -4.28 9.30 11.48
N ILE A 9 -4.70 9.89 12.60
CA ILE A 9 -5.67 10.99 12.66
C ILE A 9 -4.89 12.10 13.34
N THR A 10 -4.75 13.24 12.67
CA THR A 10 -4.06 14.42 13.20
C THR A 10 -4.91 15.66 12.98
N THR A 11 -4.57 16.75 13.67
CA THR A 11 -5.28 18.03 13.64
C THR A 11 -4.37 19.17 13.17
N ILE A 12 -3.12 18.86 12.78
CA ILE A 12 -2.07 19.82 12.38
C ILE A 12 -1.26 19.20 11.23
N LEU A 13 -0.61 20.02 10.39
CA LEU A 13 0.21 19.63 9.23
C LEU A 13 1.27 18.60 9.68
N ILE A 14 0.99 17.31 9.46
CA ILE A 14 1.93 16.25 9.76
C ILE A 14 2.44 15.68 8.44
N ASN A 15 3.72 15.89 8.17
CA ASN A 15 4.39 15.13 7.12
C ASN A 15 4.62 13.69 7.63
N SER A 16 3.60 12.85 7.60
CA SER A 16 3.72 11.43 7.97
C SER A 16 4.33 10.66 6.81
N ARG A 17 5.37 9.90 7.12
CA ARG A 17 6.21 9.23 6.13
C ARG A 17 6.55 7.81 6.59
N VAL A 18 6.65 6.91 5.63
CA VAL A 18 7.06 5.52 5.88
C VAL A 18 8.45 5.27 5.33
N LYS A 19 9.30 4.63 6.14
CA LYS A 19 10.60 4.10 5.74
C LYS A 19 10.57 2.58 5.66
N ASP A 20 11.32 2.03 4.72
CA ASP A 20 11.61 0.60 4.66
C ASP A 20 12.66 0.19 5.72
N ASP A 21 12.98 -1.12 5.75
CA ASP A 21 13.98 -1.74 6.59
C ASP A 21 15.39 -1.15 6.39
N LYS A 22 15.66 -0.64 5.19
CA LYS A 22 16.91 0.05 4.81
C LYS A 22 16.88 1.56 5.11
N ASN A 23 15.89 2.04 5.88
CA ASN A 23 15.69 3.45 6.22
C ASN A 23 15.46 4.39 5.01
N LYS A 24 15.07 3.87 3.86
CA LYS A 24 14.73 4.63 2.66
C LYS A 24 13.24 4.99 2.66
N TRP A 25 12.91 6.20 2.20
CA TRP A 25 11.53 6.66 2.08
C TRP A 25 10.75 5.86 1.04
N VAL A 26 9.59 5.36 1.44
CA VAL A 26 8.70 4.51 0.62
C VAL A 26 7.89 5.32 -0.38
N TYR A 27 7.50 6.55 -0.01
CA TYR A 27 6.86 7.53 -0.88
C TYR A 27 7.44 8.93 -0.62
N ARG A 28 7.30 9.82 -1.61
CA ARG A 28 7.51 11.26 -1.39
C ARG A 28 6.21 11.82 -0.81
N VAL A 29 6.33 12.83 0.06
CA VAL A 29 5.17 13.62 0.52
C VAL A 29 5.36 15.02 0.00
N GLY A 30 4.35 15.51 -0.69
CA GLY A 30 4.22 16.91 -1.07
C GLY A 30 2.87 17.40 -0.58
N TYR A 31 2.75 18.71 -0.51
CA TYR A 31 1.80 19.42 0.36
C TYR A 31 0.30 19.20 0.06
N THR A 32 -0.07 18.40 -0.95
CA THR A 32 -1.48 18.23 -1.37
C THR A 32 -1.84 16.86 -1.98
N TRP A 33 -0.97 15.84 -1.96
CA TRP A 33 -1.24 14.60 -2.71
C TRP A 33 -1.31 13.33 -1.86
N SER A 34 -2.42 12.61 -2.01
CA SER A 34 -2.57 11.22 -1.61
C SER A 34 -1.81 10.31 -2.59
N THR A 35 -1.23 9.22 -2.10
CA THR A 35 -0.46 8.28 -2.92
C THR A 35 -0.56 6.85 -2.41
N VAL A 36 -0.45 5.89 -3.31
CA VAL A 36 -0.39 4.47 -3.00
C VAL A 36 0.85 3.90 -3.66
N VAL A 37 1.70 3.25 -2.86
CA VAL A 37 2.96 2.66 -3.33
C VAL A 37 3.09 1.22 -2.88
N ALA A 38 3.65 0.36 -3.74
CA ALA A 38 3.97 -1.02 -3.39
C ALA A 38 5.29 -1.06 -2.59
N ALA A 39 5.24 -1.53 -1.33
CA ALA A 39 6.42 -1.67 -0.48
C ALA A 39 6.25 -2.78 0.55
N ALA A 40 7.36 -3.41 0.95
CA ALA A 40 7.36 -4.53 1.90
C ALA A 40 6.34 -5.64 1.57
N GLY A 41 6.05 -5.88 0.28
CA GLY A 41 5.09 -6.89 -0.15
C GLY A 41 3.61 -6.57 0.08
N THR A 42 3.28 -5.32 0.43
CA THR A 42 1.91 -4.78 0.56
C THR A 42 1.82 -3.43 -0.15
N ARG A 43 0.63 -2.83 -0.20
CA ARG A 43 0.51 -1.39 -0.49
C ARG A 43 0.69 -0.57 0.79
N VAL A 44 1.25 0.62 0.63
CA VAL A 44 1.29 1.69 1.63
C VAL A 44 0.52 2.85 1.02
N ALA A 45 -0.64 3.17 1.59
CA ALA A 45 -1.50 4.24 1.12
C ALA A 45 -1.42 5.42 2.08
N TYR A 46 -1.00 6.57 1.57
CA TYR A 46 -1.04 7.84 2.27
C TYR A 46 -2.20 8.66 1.71
N ASP A 47 -3.15 9.03 2.55
CA ASP A 47 -4.26 9.93 2.22
C ASP A 47 -4.06 11.26 2.95
N HIS A 48 -3.98 12.35 2.19
CA HIS A 48 -3.79 13.70 2.72
C HIS A 48 -5.08 14.50 2.58
N ARG A 49 -5.65 14.95 3.71
CA ARG A 49 -6.87 15.77 3.72
C ARG A 49 -6.56 17.15 4.28
N ALA A 50 -5.98 18.00 3.42
CA ALA A 50 -5.49 19.34 3.75
C ALA A 50 -6.45 20.19 4.59
N TYR A 51 -7.75 20.18 4.26
CA TYR A 51 -8.75 21.02 4.93
C TYR A 51 -9.21 20.48 6.29
N LEU A 52 -8.99 19.19 6.56
CA LEU A 52 -9.40 18.51 7.79
C LEU A 52 -8.20 18.17 8.68
N TRP A 53 -6.97 18.42 8.20
CA TRP A 53 -5.72 18.10 8.87
C TRP A 53 -5.57 16.61 9.20
N ASP A 54 -6.40 15.76 8.57
CA ASP A 54 -6.55 14.32 8.83
C ASP A 54 -5.71 13.53 7.83
N ASP A 55 -4.41 13.41 8.13
CA ASP A 55 -3.47 12.61 7.33
C ASP A 55 -3.49 11.16 7.76
N LYS A 56 -3.78 10.25 6.84
CA LYS A 56 -3.97 8.83 7.12
C LYS A 56 -2.97 7.96 6.36
N VAL A 57 -2.32 7.01 7.04
CA VAL A 57 -1.41 6.04 6.43
C VAL A 57 -1.96 4.63 6.62
N GLU A 58 -2.50 3.99 5.59
CA GLU A 58 -2.99 2.61 5.65
C GLU A 58 -1.96 1.59 5.12
N ILE A 59 -1.77 0.50 5.86
CA ILE A 59 -0.89 -0.62 5.47
C ILE A 59 -1.64 -1.94 5.71
N PRO A 60 -2.43 -2.43 4.74
CA PRO A 60 -3.30 -3.60 4.92
C PRO A 60 -2.57 -4.88 5.33
N GLY A 61 -1.31 -5.02 4.93
CA GLY A 61 -0.49 -6.18 5.23
C GLY A 61 -1.00 -7.47 4.57
N PRO A 62 -0.39 -8.63 4.88
CA PRO A 62 0.80 -8.81 5.70
C PRO A 62 2.05 -8.23 5.07
N THR A 63 2.94 -7.63 5.87
CA THR A 63 4.24 -7.14 5.40
C THR A 63 5.26 -8.28 5.36
N LYS A 64 6.09 -8.30 4.31
CA LYS A 64 7.24 -9.21 4.16
C LYS A 64 8.50 -8.65 4.82
N HIS A 65 8.58 -7.32 4.95
CA HIS A 65 9.69 -6.59 5.56
C HIS A 65 9.14 -5.62 6.63
N GLU A 66 10.00 -5.20 7.55
CA GLU A 66 9.64 -4.19 8.53
C GLU A 66 9.40 -2.83 7.84
N LEU A 67 8.40 -2.09 8.31
CA LEU A 67 8.14 -0.71 7.90
C LEU A 67 8.17 0.19 9.13
N LYS A 68 8.85 1.33 9.03
CA LYS A 68 8.98 2.31 10.12
C LYS A 68 8.18 3.55 9.78
N ILE A 69 7.16 3.83 10.58
CA ILE A 69 6.33 5.02 10.42
C ILE A 69 6.98 6.15 11.21
N LYS A 70 7.22 7.27 10.55
CA LYS A 70 7.81 8.48 11.11
C LYS A 70 6.89 9.65 10.83
N TYR A 71 6.65 10.48 11.82
CA TYR A 71 5.88 11.70 11.67
C TYR A 71 6.70 12.86 12.24
N VAL A 72 6.63 14.00 11.55
CA VAL A 72 7.31 15.22 11.97
C VAL A 72 6.24 16.27 12.19
N PHE A 73 6.25 16.82 13.40
CA PHE A 73 5.37 17.89 13.82
C PHE A 73 6.18 19.19 13.83
N ILE A 74 5.67 20.21 13.14
CA ILE A 74 6.46 21.42 12.83
C ILE A 74 6.16 22.61 13.75
N GLN A 75 4.93 22.75 14.29
CA GLN A 75 4.55 23.91 15.10
C GLN A 75 3.42 23.60 16.08
N GLY A 76 3.56 24.03 17.34
CA GLY A 76 2.54 23.92 18.40
C GLY A 76 2.81 22.83 19.43
N ARG A 77 1.74 22.26 20.02
CA ARG A 77 1.80 21.09 20.90
C ARG A 77 1.52 19.84 20.08
N ASN A 78 2.42 18.85 20.14
CA ASN A 78 2.24 17.57 19.45
C ASN A 78 1.01 16.83 20.02
N PRO A 79 -0.08 16.63 19.25
CA PRO A 79 -1.28 15.92 19.72
C PRO A 79 -1.06 14.40 19.83
N GLY A 80 0.07 13.89 19.32
CA GLY A 80 0.33 12.46 19.20
C GLY A 80 -0.23 11.90 17.91
N VAL A 81 -0.17 10.58 17.78
CA VAL A 81 -0.71 9.84 16.63
C VAL A 81 -1.64 8.78 17.18
N GLU A 82 -2.89 8.80 16.71
CA GLU A 82 -3.79 7.66 16.88
C GLU A 82 -3.34 6.54 15.94
N TYR A 83 -3.34 5.29 16.43
CA TYR A 83 -3.03 4.14 15.61
C TYR A 83 -3.87 2.95 16.02
N HIS A 84 -4.37 2.25 15.00
CA HIS A 84 -5.05 0.96 15.16
C HIS A 84 -4.18 -0.09 14.46
N PHE A 85 -4.23 -1.33 14.93
CA PHE A 85 -3.55 -2.44 14.27
C PHE A 85 -4.25 -3.75 14.58
N PHE A 86 -4.13 -4.71 13.67
CA PHE A 86 -4.67 -6.05 13.90
C PHE A 86 -3.58 -6.90 14.55
N THR A 87 -3.84 -7.39 15.76
CA THR A 87 -3.00 -8.42 16.37
C THR A 87 -3.09 -9.69 15.55
N ALA A 88 -2.02 -10.49 15.54
CA ALA A 88 -2.01 -11.78 14.85
C ALA A 88 -2.88 -12.81 15.59
N ASN A 89 -4.20 -12.62 15.58
CA ASN A 89 -5.10 -13.70 15.87
C ASN A 89 -5.15 -14.61 14.65
N LYS A 90 -5.17 -15.93 14.84
CA LYS A 90 -5.36 -16.87 13.73
C LYS A 90 -6.81 -16.73 13.27
N SER A 91 -7.12 -15.71 12.46
CA SER A 91 -8.35 -15.68 11.69
C SER A 91 -8.33 -16.96 10.84
N GLN A 92 -9.09 -17.98 11.27
CA GLN A 92 -9.30 -19.19 10.51
C GLN A 92 -10.22 -18.83 9.35
N VAL A 93 -9.64 -18.17 8.35
CA VAL A 93 -10.34 -17.84 7.11
C VAL A 93 -10.16 -19.02 6.17
N ASN A 94 -11.26 -19.59 5.70
CA ASN A 94 -11.20 -20.73 4.81
C ASN A 94 -10.80 -20.29 3.39
N ALA A 95 -10.20 -21.18 2.60
CA ALA A 95 -9.73 -20.83 1.26
C ALA A 95 -10.87 -20.53 0.28
N ASP A 96 -12.09 -20.99 0.60
CA ASP A 96 -13.31 -20.74 -0.18
C ASP A 96 -13.93 -19.37 0.12
N GLU A 97 -13.54 -18.73 1.22
CA GLU A 97 -14.06 -17.44 1.69
C GLU A 97 -13.23 -16.24 1.19
N VAL A 98 -12.21 -16.49 0.36
CA VAL A 98 -11.27 -15.48 -0.12
C VAL A 98 -11.19 -15.47 -1.64
N HIS A 99 -10.71 -14.36 -2.18
CA HIS A 99 -10.43 -14.22 -3.61
C HIS A 99 -9.31 -13.20 -3.87
N TRP A 100 -8.73 -13.28 -5.07
CA TRP A 100 -7.78 -12.28 -5.53
C TRP A 100 -8.50 -11.01 -5.95
N ASN A 101 -8.13 -9.90 -5.30
CA ASN A 101 -8.46 -8.56 -5.74
C ASN A 101 -7.26 -7.96 -6.51
N THR A 102 -7.51 -7.37 -7.67
CA THR A 102 -6.45 -6.78 -8.51
C THR A 102 -6.72 -5.32 -8.78
N SER A 103 -5.71 -4.47 -8.61
CA SER A 103 -5.82 -3.07 -9.04
C SER A 103 -5.83 -2.94 -10.57
N ALA A 104 -6.17 -1.75 -11.05
CA ALA A 104 -5.82 -1.33 -12.39
C ALA A 104 -4.29 -1.42 -12.59
N TRP A 105 -3.89 -1.56 -13.85
CA TRP A 105 -2.48 -1.49 -14.21
C TRP A 105 -1.98 -0.04 -14.09
N GLU A 106 -0.80 0.11 -13.54
CA GLU A 106 -0.05 1.36 -13.57
C GLU A 106 0.32 1.72 -15.03
N LEU A 107 0.74 2.98 -15.23
CA LEU A 107 1.30 3.41 -16.50
C LEU A 107 2.51 2.54 -16.88
N CYS A 108 2.74 2.40 -18.18
CA CYS A 108 3.90 1.68 -18.66
C CYS A 108 5.19 2.42 -18.25
N SER A 109 6.24 1.66 -17.94
CA SER A 109 7.54 2.26 -17.63
C SER A 109 8.18 2.99 -18.80
N GLU A 110 7.83 2.59 -20.03
CA GLU A 110 8.34 3.16 -21.28
C GLU A 110 7.16 3.44 -22.20
N ASP A 111 7.18 4.56 -22.92
CA ASP A 111 6.12 4.91 -23.87
C ASP A 111 6.26 4.18 -25.22
N CYS A 112 7.44 3.63 -25.51
CA CYS A 112 7.76 2.89 -26.72
C CYS A 112 8.94 1.92 -26.50
N ALA A 113 9.29 1.14 -27.51
CA ALA A 113 10.37 0.13 -27.53
C ALA A 113 10.28 -0.98 -26.46
N GLY A 114 9.12 -1.12 -25.83
CA GLY A 114 8.85 -2.12 -24.81
C GLY A 114 9.20 -1.64 -23.40
N GLY A 115 8.20 -1.70 -22.52
CA GLY A 115 8.33 -1.45 -21.09
C GLY A 115 7.54 -2.46 -20.27
N TYR A 116 7.39 -2.18 -18.99
CA TYR A 116 6.58 -2.98 -18.08
C TYR A 116 5.62 -2.12 -17.28
N GLN A 117 4.41 -2.62 -17.15
CA GLN A 117 3.40 -2.08 -16.24
C GLN A 117 3.24 -3.06 -15.06
N ARG A 118 2.96 -2.51 -13.88
CA ARG A 118 2.73 -3.28 -12.67
C ARG A 118 1.31 -3.07 -12.18
N ARG A 119 0.82 -4.00 -11.36
CA ARG A 119 -0.43 -3.85 -10.62
C ARG A 119 -0.31 -4.52 -9.26
N LEU A 120 -1.16 -4.10 -8.34
CA LEU A 120 -1.32 -4.73 -7.05
C LEU A 120 -2.23 -5.95 -7.17
N VAL A 121 -1.88 -7.00 -6.43
CA VAL A 121 -2.64 -8.26 -6.34
C VAL A 121 -2.69 -8.64 -4.87
N GLU A 122 -3.87 -8.54 -4.30
CA GLU A 122 -4.14 -8.68 -2.87
C GLU A 122 -5.14 -9.81 -2.64
N CYS A 123 -4.95 -10.60 -1.59
CA CYS A 123 -5.91 -11.64 -1.21
C CYS A 123 -6.86 -11.04 -0.18
N VAL A 124 -8.16 -11.04 -0.46
CA VAL A 124 -9.17 -10.42 0.40
C VAL A 124 -10.33 -11.37 0.66
N ARG A 125 -11.00 -11.21 1.80
CA ARG A 125 -12.22 -11.96 2.12
C ARG A 125 -13.38 -11.52 1.22
N LYS A 126 -14.29 -12.44 0.96
CA LYS A 126 -15.49 -12.20 0.14
C LYS A 126 -16.59 -11.45 0.89
N ASP A 127 -16.64 -11.55 2.21
CA ASP A 127 -17.70 -10.99 3.06
C ASP A 127 -17.52 -9.50 3.33
N ASP A 128 -16.35 -9.09 3.80
CA ASP A 128 -16.06 -7.70 4.21
C ASP A 128 -14.97 -7.02 3.38
N GLY A 129 -14.38 -7.73 2.41
CA GLY A 129 -13.27 -7.21 1.60
C GLY A 129 -11.96 -7.03 2.36
N SER A 130 -11.85 -7.54 3.59
CA SER A 130 -10.66 -7.36 4.41
C SER A 130 -9.48 -8.19 3.91
N TYR A 131 -8.29 -7.64 4.10
CA TYR A 131 -7.05 -8.21 3.63
C TYR A 131 -6.63 -9.43 4.42
N VAL A 132 -6.22 -10.49 3.71
CA VAL A 132 -5.75 -11.75 4.28
C VAL A 132 -4.40 -12.18 3.70
N ASN A 133 -3.83 -13.24 4.25
CA ASN A 133 -2.52 -13.71 3.80
C ASN A 133 -2.65 -14.32 2.40
N GLU A 134 -1.77 -13.94 1.48
CA GLU A 134 -1.74 -14.47 0.11
C GLU A 134 -1.70 -16.01 0.06
N LYS A 135 -1.11 -16.66 1.07
CA LYS A 135 -1.06 -18.11 1.20
C LYS A 135 -2.43 -18.78 1.28
N ILE A 136 -3.49 -18.04 1.62
CA ILE A 136 -4.86 -18.58 1.69
C ILE A 136 -5.44 -18.66 0.27
N CYS A 137 -5.37 -17.58 -0.52
CA CYS A 137 -5.86 -17.59 -1.91
C CYS A 137 -5.08 -18.57 -2.80
N ILE A 138 -3.77 -18.76 -2.56
CA ILE A 138 -2.95 -19.70 -3.34
C ILE A 138 -3.43 -21.15 -3.20
N LYS A 139 -4.16 -21.51 -2.13
CA LYS A 139 -4.68 -22.88 -1.94
C LYS A 139 -5.75 -23.26 -2.96
N THR A 140 -6.52 -22.29 -3.46
CA THR A 140 -7.67 -22.53 -4.34
C THR A 140 -7.55 -21.86 -5.70
N GLN A 141 -6.79 -20.77 -5.82
CA GLN A 141 -6.70 -19.96 -7.04
C GLN A 141 -5.25 -19.58 -7.37
N SER A 142 -4.88 -19.64 -8.66
CA SER A 142 -3.58 -19.16 -9.11
C SER A 142 -3.44 -17.65 -8.93
N LYS A 143 -2.27 -17.19 -8.49
CA LYS A 143 -2.02 -15.76 -8.27
C LYS A 143 -2.00 -15.00 -9.60
N PRO A 144 -2.81 -13.95 -9.79
CA PRO A 144 -2.77 -13.12 -10.98
C PRO A 144 -1.40 -12.46 -11.20
N MET A 145 -1.04 -12.20 -12.47
CA MET A 145 0.22 -11.53 -12.80
C MET A 145 0.30 -10.14 -12.16
N THR A 146 1.42 -9.82 -11.51
CA THR A 146 1.71 -8.50 -10.93
C THR A 146 2.49 -7.58 -11.86
N LYS A 147 3.08 -8.12 -12.92
CA LYS A 147 3.90 -7.40 -13.91
C LYS A 147 3.61 -7.96 -15.30
N ARG A 148 3.43 -7.10 -16.30
CA ARG A 148 3.27 -7.50 -17.71
C ARG A 148 3.99 -6.54 -18.66
N PRO A 149 4.41 -6.99 -19.85
CA PRO A 149 4.95 -6.09 -20.87
C PRO A 149 3.90 -5.09 -21.38
N CYS A 150 4.35 -3.94 -21.86
CA CYS A 150 3.54 -2.91 -22.51
C CYS A 150 4.36 -2.13 -23.55
N ASN A 151 3.67 -1.35 -24.38
CA ASN A 151 4.26 -0.41 -25.34
C ASN A 151 5.36 -1.03 -26.21
N LEU A 152 5.11 -2.24 -26.73
CA LEU A 152 6.04 -3.01 -27.55
C LEU A 152 6.30 -2.43 -28.95
N LYS A 153 5.67 -1.31 -29.29
CA LYS A 153 5.84 -0.66 -30.59
C LYS A 153 7.17 0.12 -30.59
N PRO A 154 7.89 0.18 -31.73
CA PRO A 154 9.09 1.01 -31.85
C PRO A 154 8.80 2.48 -31.52
N CYS A 155 9.81 3.19 -31.03
CA CYS A 155 9.73 4.64 -30.87
C CYS A 155 9.67 5.32 -32.25
N ALA A 156 9.01 6.48 -32.33
CA ALA A 156 9.10 7.31 -33.52
C ALA A 156 10.55 7.76 -33.70
N ALA A 157 11.04 7.71 -34.94
CA ALA A 157 12.30 8.34 -35.30
C ALA A 157 12.08 9.85 -35.33
N GLU A 158 12.95 10.60 -34.64
CA GLU A 158 13.06 12.06 -34.80
C GLU A 158 13.74 12.42 -36.12
#